data_AF-A0A3D1L999-F1
#
_entry.id   AF-A0A3D1L999-F1
#
_cell.length_a   1.000
_cell.length_b   1.000
_cell.length_c   1.000
_cell.angle_alpha   90.00
_cell.angle_beta   90.00
_cell.angle_gamma   90.00
#
_symmetry.space_group_name_H-M   'P 1'
#
loop_
_entity.id
_entity.type
_entity.pdbx_description
1 polymer ?
#
loop_
_entity_poly.entity_id
_entity_poly.type
_entity_poly.pdbx_seq_one_letter_code
_entity_poly.pdbx_strand_id
1 'polypeptide(L)'
;MEFLNFVMALSPIVVVLVGILAFHQSAKKVAPIALVWTLILAFTYFNVTGASFKENVATYDPLVWKGLKEGLKIVLMVFGAFVILNLLRETGAIEDVKSTIARISVDRRVQVVIIGMMLPIFLEGAAGAGAPAAIAAPFLVALGFDPVTSIAIALLGDATPAS
;
A
#
# COMPACT_ATOMS: atom_id res chain seq x y z
N MET A 1 28.71 9.10 -15.94
CA MET A 1 27.35 9.32 -16.48
C MET A 1 26.32 8.43 -15.78
N GLU A 2 26.55 7.13 -15.62
CA GLU A 2 25.54 6.23 -15.03
C GLU A 2 25.21 6.49 -13.55
N PHE A 3 26.23 6.74 -12.70
CA PHE A 3 25.99 6.99 -11.27
C PHE A 3 25.15 8.25 -11.01
N LEU A 4 25.40 9.34 -11.76
CA LEU A 4 24.64 10.57 -11.61
C LEU A 4 23.18 10.39 -12.06
N ASN A 5 22.96 9.67 -13.18
CA ASN A 5 21.62 9.33 -13.65
C ASN A 5 20.88 8.45 -12.64
N PHE A 6 21.56 7.50 -12.01
CA PHE A 6 21.00 6.68 -10.95
C PHE A 6 20.53 7.52 -9.76
N VAL A 7 21.39 8.42 -9.25
CA VAL A 7 21.04 9.28 -8.12
C VAL A 7 19.86 10.21 -8.47
N MET A 8 19.86 10.80 -9.66
CA MET A 8 18.79 11.69 -10.10
C MET A 8 17.46 10.94 -10.29
N ALA A 9 17.50 9.71 -10.83
CA ALA A 9 16.32 8.85 -10.95
C ALA A 9 15.78 8.38 -9.59
N LEU A 10 16.65 8.19 -8.59
CA LEU A 10 16.26 7.79 -7.24
C LEU A 10 15.66 8.96 -6.44
N SER A 11 16.00 10.20 -6.78
CA SER A 11 15.66 11.37 -5.97
C SER A 11 14.16 11.58 -5.69
N PRO A 12 13.20 11.31 -6.60
CA PRO A 12 11.78 11.42 -6.27
C PRO A 12 11.33 10.47 -5.17
N ILE A 13 11.89 9.25 -5.15
CA ILE A 13 11.63 8.26 -4.10
C ILE A 13 12.19 8.75 -2.77
N VAL A 14 13.40 9.32 -2.78
CA VAL A 14 14.01 9.91 -1.59
C VAL A 14 13.16 11.06 -1.04
N VAL A 15 12.62 11.93 -1.90
CA VAL A 15 11.71 13.01 -1.47
C VAL A 15 10.49 12.46 -0.75
N VAL A 16 9.89 11.38 -1.26
CA VAL A 16 8.75 10.72 -0.61
C VAL A 16 9.15 10.11 0.73
N LEU A 17 10.22 9.32 0.77
CA LEU A 17 10.68 8.63 1.97
C LEU A 17 11.08 9.61 3.05
N VAL A 18 11.89 10.61 2.73
CA VAL A 18 12.33 11.63 3.71
C VAL A 18 11.14 12.49 4.16
N GLY A 19 10.25 12.87 3.25
CA GLY A 19 9.05 13.63 3.58
C GLY A 19 8.13 12.93 4.57
N ILE A 20 7.91 11.62 4.38
CA ILE A 20 7.00 10.83 5.22
C ILE A 20 7.71 10.31 6.48
N LEU A 21 8.88 9.70 6.34
CA LEU A 21 9.56 9.00 7.44
C LEU A 21 10.36 9.95 8.35
N ALA A 22 11.09 10.90 7.78
CA ALA A 22 11.92 11.80 8.58
C ALA A 22 11.13 13.01 9.09
N PHE A 23 10.36 13.65 8.21
CA PHE A 23 9.58 14.85 8.56
C PHE A 23 8.17 14.55 9.09
N HIS A 24 7.76 13.27 9.15
CA HIS A 24 6.44 12.84 9.61
C HIS A 24 5.28 13.58 8.94
N GLN A 25 5.46 14.02 7.68
CA GLN A 25 4.42 14.73 6.95
C GLN A 25 3.44 13.74 6.31
N SER A 26 2.18 14.16 6.21
CA SER A 26 1.16 13.33 5.56
C SER A 26 1.46 13.14 4.08
N ALA A 27 1.18 11.93 3.56
CA ALA A 27 1.33 11.61 2.14
C ALA A 27 0.58 12.60 1.22
N LYS A 28 -0.54 13.17 1.70
CA LYS A 28 -1.30 14.22 1.01
C LYS A 28 -0.47 15.45 0.65
N LYS A 29 0.51 15.82 1.50
CA LYS A 29 1.42 16.96 1.26
C LYS A 29 2.65 16.56 0.45
N VAL A 30 3.22 15.40 0.75
CA VAL A 30 4.49 14.95 0.16
C VAL A 30 4.31 14.48 -1.29
N ALA A 31 3.20 13.82 -1.61
CA ALA A 31 2.97 13.27 -2.95
C ALA A 31 2.92 14.36 -4.05
N PRO A 32 2.21 15.50 -3.89
CA PRO A 32 2.27 16.60 -4.85
C PRO A 32 3.68 17.20 -5.01
N ILE A 33 4.43 17.32 -3.91
CA ILE A 33 5.81 17.84 -3.93
C ILE A 33 6.71 16.91 -4.74
N ALA A 34 6.62 15.60 -4.49
CA ALA A 34 7.37 14.60 -5.24
C ALA A 34 6.98 14.59 -6.73
N LEU A 35 5.71 14.79 -7.07
CA LEU A 35 5.26 14.91 -8.46
C LEU A 35 5.88 16.13 -9.13
N VAL A 36 5.83 17.30 -8.48
CA VAL A 36 6.45 18.53 -9.00
C VAL A 36 7.96 18.33 -9.21
N TRP A 37 8.64 17.72 -8.23
CA TRP A 37 10.06 17.40 -8.35
C TRP A 37 10.36 16.46 -9.52
N THR A 38 9.54 15.42 -9.70
CA THR A 38 9.65 14.48 -10.82
C THR A 38 9.46 15.16 -12.17
N LEU A 39 8.50 16.08 -12.27
CA LEU A 39 8.28 16.86 -13.48
C LEU A 39 9.48 17.78 -13.78
N ILE A 40 10.03 18.46 -12.77
CA ILE A 40 11.22 19.29 -12.95
C ILE A 40 12.38 18.45 -13.53
N LEU A 41 12.63 17.28 -12.98
CA LEU A 41 13.68 16.37 -13.48
C LEU A 41 13.39 15.86 -14.90
N ALA A 42 12.14 15.53 -15.20
CA ALA A 42 11.72 15.07 -16.52
C ALA A 42 11.97 16.14 -17.60
N PHE A 43 11.65 17.41 -17.32
CA PHE A 43 11.81 18.52 -18.27
C PHE A 43 13.22 19.12 -18.33
N THR A 44 14.07 18.92 -17.31
CA THR A 44 15.41 19.53 -17.27
C THR A 44 16.53 18.52 -17.47
N TYR A 45 16.64 17.51 -16.59
CA TYR A 45 17.79 16.62 -16.52
C TYR A 45 17.66 15.40 -17.43
N PHE A 46 16.44 14.86 -17.60
CA PHE A 46 16.19 13.72 -18.49
C PHE A 46 15.76 14.12 -19.90
N ASN A 47 15.52 15.42 -20.13
CA ASN A 47 15.11 15.97 -21.41
C ASN A 47 16.27 16.25 -22.39
N VAL A 48 17.35 15.47 -22.34
CA VAL A 48 18.63 15.87 -22.98
C VAL A 48 18.65 15.68 -24.52
N THR A 49 17.62 15.07 -25.10
CA THR A 49 17.34 15.21 -26.53
C THR A 49 16.59 16.51 -26.74
N GLY A 50 17.14 17.47 -27.49
CA GLY A 50 16.59 18.82 -27.74
C GLY A 50 15.22 18.91 -28.43
N ALA A 51 14.26 18.13 -27.92
CA ALA A 51 12.87 18.11 -28.27
C ALA A 51 12.22 19.42 -27.82
N SER A 52 11.29 19.90 -28.63
CA SER A 52 10.54 21.10 -28.29
C SER A 52 9.70 20.86 -27.03
N PHE A 53 9.43 21.91 -26.25
CA PHE A 53 8.55 21.84 -25.07
C PHE A 53 7.22 21.12 -25.38
N LYS A 54 6.69 21.31 -26.59
CA LYS A 54 5.47 20.67 -27.07
C LYS A 54 5.57 19.13 -27.16
N GLU A 55 6.70 18.60 -27.62
CA GLU A 55 6.93 17.15 -27.76
C GLU A 55 7.09 16.47 -26.40
N ASN A 56 7.73 17.18 -25.47
CA ASN A 56 7.90 16.74 -24.10
C ASN A 56 6.56 16.66 -23.35
N VAL A 57 5.73 17.69 -23.48
CA VAL A 57 4.38 17.68 -22.91
C VAL A 57 3.56 16.52 -23.49
N ALA A 58 3.59 16.31 -24.82
CA ALA A 58 2.86 15.21 -25.45
C ALA A 58 3.30 13.82 -24.95
N THR A 59 4.58 13.67 -24.57
CA THR A 59 5.12 12.41 -24.06
C THR A 59 4.80 12.19 -22.57
N TYR A 60 4.88 13.25 -21.75
CA TYR A 60 4.72 13.14 -20.30
C TYR A 60 3.26 13.19 -19.85
N ASP A 61 2.37 13.89 -20.57
CA ASP A 61 0.94 13.99 -20.26
C ASP A 61 0.25 12.62 -20.07
N PRO A 62 0.39 11.63 -20.99
CA PRO A 62 -0.21 10.31 -20.78
C PRO A 62 0.39 9.55 -19.60
N LEU A 63 1.66 9.80 -19.25
CA LEU A 63 2.33 9.15 -18.12
C LEU A 63 1.83 9.69 -16.78
N VAL A 64 1.64 11.01 -16.67
CA VAL A 64 1.05 11.64 -15.48
C VAL A 64 -0.38 11.13 -15.29
N TRP A 65 -1.17 11.07 -16.37
CA TRP A 65 -2.53 10.57 -16.32
C TRP A 65 -2.60 9.09 -15.94
N LYS A 66 -1.69 8.27 -16.47
CA LYS A 66 -1.54 6.86 -16.07
C LYS A 66 -1.24 6.76 -14.57
N GLY A 67 -0.28 7.53 -14.07
CA GLY A 67 0.08 7.54 -12.64
C GLY A 67 -1.11 7.93 -11.75
N LEU A 68 -1.87 8.95 -12.14
CA LEU A 68 -3.06 9.38 -11.40
C LEU A 68 -4.16 8.31 -11.40
N LYS A 69 -4.40 7.64 -12.53
CA LYS A 69 -5.36 6.53 -12.63
C LYS A 69 -4.97 5.36 -11.73
N GLU A 70 -3.71 4.93 -11.76
CA GLU A 70 -3.24 3.83 -10.90
C GLU A 70 -3.32 4.22 -9.42
N GLY A 71 -2.94 5.45 -9.06
CA GLY A 71 -3.11 5.96 -7.70
C GLY A 71 -4.56 5.97 -7.23
N LEU A 72 -5.48 6.39 -8.10
CA LEU A 72 -6.91 6.41 -7.79
C LEU A 72 -7.48 5.00 -7.59
N LYS A 73 -7.02 4.00 -8.36
CA LYS A 73 -7.42 2.59 -8.15
C LYS A 73 -7.07 2.11 -6.75
N ILE A 74 -5.85 2.40 -6.27
CA ILE A 74 -5.40 2.02 -4.92
C ILE A 74 -6.28 2.70 -3.87
N VAL A 75 -6.54 4.00 -4.02
CA VAL A 75 -7.39 4.75 -3.08
C VAL A 75 -8.81 4.16 -3.03
N LEU A 76 -9.41 3.84 -4.17
CA LEU A 76 -10.74 3.24 -4.24
C LEU A 76 -10.77 1.83 -3.65
N MET A 77 -9.72 1.04 -3.86
CA MET A 77 -9.58 -0.30 -3.29
C MET A 77 -9.52 -0.26 -1.76
N VAL A 78 -8.65 0.60 -1.21
CA VAL A 78 -8.55 0.81 0.25
C VAL A 78 -9.88 1.32 0.81
N PHE A 79 -10.52 2.28 0.13
CA PHE A 79 -11.84 2.77 0.52
C PHE A 79 -12.87 1.65 0.57
N GLY A 80 -12.97 0.82 -0.47
CA GLY A 80 -13.88 -0.33 -0.50
C GLY A 80 -13.63 -1.32 0.63
N ALA A 81 -12.36 -1.63 0.92
CA ALA A 81 -11.98 -2.50 2.02
C ALA A 81 -12.43 -1.92 3.39
N PHE A 82 -12.21 -0.63 3.63
CA PHE A 82 -12.66 0.03 4.87
C PHE A 82 -14.19 0.12 4.97
N VAL A 83 -14.90 0.32 3.86
CA VAL A 83 -16.37 0.30 3.84
C VAL A 83 -16.89 -1.07 4.28
N ILE A 84 -16.35 -2.15 3.73
CA ILE A 84 -16.73 -3.51 4.14
C ILE A 84 -16.39 -3.74 5.61
N LEU A 85 -15.19 -3.37 6.05
CA LEU A 85 -14.77 -3.53 7.45
C LEU A 85 -15.70 -2.77 8.41
N ASN A 86 -16.05 -1.52 8.10
CA ASN A 86 -16.93 -0.71 8.94
C ASN A 86 -18.36 -1.25 8.92
N LEU A 87 -18.86 -1.71 7.76
CA LEU A 87 -20.16 -2.36 7.66
C LEU A 87 -20.23 -3.63 8.53
N LEU A 88 -19.19 -4.47 8.49
CA LEU A 88 -19.10 -5.67 9.34
C LEU A 88 -19.04 -5.34 10.84
N ARG A 89 -18.42 -4.21 11.20
CA ARG A 89 -18.37 -3.72 12.59
C ARG A 89 -19.72 -3.18 13.06
N GLU A 90 -20.39 -2.37 12.24
CA GLU A 90 -21.69 -1.78 12.61
C GLU A 90 -22.80 -2.84 12.65
N THR A 91 -22.75 -3.84 11.77
CA THR A 91 -23.73 -4.93 11.76
C THR A 91 -23.48 -5.98 12.85
N GLY A 92 -22.33 -5.95 13.53
CA GLY A 92 -21.91 -7.01 14.46
C GLY A 92 -21.51 -8.32 13.79
N ALA A 93 -21.53 -8.39 12.46
CA ALA A 93 -21.12 -9.59 11.70
C ALA A 93 -19.65 -9.94 11.95
N ILE A 94 -18.82 -8.96 12.34
CA ILE A 94 -17.43 -9.21 12.71
C ILE A 94 -17.32 -10.10 13.95
N GLU A 95 -18.26 -10.06 14.90
CA GLU A 95 -18.33 -10.97 16.05
C GLU A 95 -18.69 -12.39 15.62
N ASP A 96 -19.60 -12.55 14.67
CA ASP A 96 -19.96 -13.85 14.11
C ASP A 96 -18.76 -14.49 13.38
N VAL A 97 -18.02 -13.71 12.59
CA VAL A 97 -16.78 -14.15 11.94
C VAL A 97 -15.73 -14.56 12.99
N LYS A 98 -15.51 -13.74 14.03
CA LYS A 98 -14.59 -14.08 15.13
C LYS A 98 -15.01 -15.37 15.82
N SER A 99 -16.31 -15.54 16.11
CA SER A 99 -16.81 -16.74 16.81
C SER A 99 -16.65 -18.00 15.95
N THR A 100 -16.86 -17.88 14.64
CA THR A 100 -16.66 -18.96 13.68
C THR A 100 -15.19 -19.35 13.59
N ILE A 101 -14.29 -18.36 13.47
CA ILE A 101 -12.85 -18.60 13.41
C ILE A 101 -12.30 -19.16 14.73
N ALA A 102 -12.76 -18.64 15.87
CA ALA A 102 -12.38 -19.14 17.19
C ALA A 102 -12.83 -20.59 17.42
N ARG A 103 -13.89 -21.04 16.74
CA ARG A 103 -14.34 -22.44 16.74
C ARG A 103 -13.52 -23.36 15.84
N ILE A 104 -12.74 -22.83 14.88
CA ILE A 104 -11.90 -23.66 14.00
C ILE A 104 -10.83 -24.39 14.82
N SER A 105 -10.19 -23.67 15.75
CA SER A 105 -9.22 -24.27 16.67
C SER A 105 -9.09 -23.44 17.94
N VAL A 106 -9.00 -24.15 19.07
CA VAL A 106 -8.65 -23.59 20.38
C VAL A 106 -7.14 -23.36 20.53
N ASP A 107 -6.30 -23.91 19.65
CA ASP A 107 -4.85 -23.68 19.70
C ASP A 107 -4.49 -22.33 19.05
N ARG A 108 -3.94 -21.42 19.86
CA ARG A 108 -3.48 -20.09 19.42
C ARG A 108 -2.47 -20.14 18.26
N ARG A 109 -1.65 -21.20 18.17
CA ARG A 109 -0.68 -21.37 17.07
C ARG A 109 -1.38 -21.62 15.75
N VAL A 110 -2.44 -22.45 15.77
CA VAL A 110 -3.24 -22.74 14.58
C VAL A 110 -3.99 -21.48 14.13
N GLN A 111 -4.54 -20.70 15.07
CA GLN A 111 -5.19 -19.43 14.75
C GLN A 111 -4.24 -18.43 14.08
N VAL A 112 -2.99 -18.33 14.56
CA VAL A 112 -1.96 -17.49 13.96
C VAL A 112 -1.66 -17.91 12.53
N VAL A 113 -1.58 -19.21 12.24
CA VAL A 113 -1.35 -19.69 10.87
C VAL A 113 -2.55 -19.40 9.96
N ILE A 114 -3.77 -19.69 10.40
CA ILE A 114 -4.97 -19.51 9.58
C ILE A 114 -5.25 -18.04 9.31
N ILE A 115 -5.21 -17.20 10.35
CA ILE A 115 -5.62 -15.78 10.26
C ILE A 115 -4.44 -14.90 9.86
N GLY A 116 -3.24 -15.23 10.34
CA GLY A 116 -2.05 -14.41 10.15
C GLY A 116 -1.24 -14.76 8.90
N MET A 117 -1.41 -15.95 8.33
CA MET A 117 -0.75 -16.35 7.08
C MET A 117 -1.77 -16.68 5.99
N MET A 118 -2.67 -17.65 6.19
CA MET A 118 -3.54 -18.14 5.11
C MET A 118 -4.56 -17.09 4.65
N LEU A 119 -5.17 -16.37 5.58
CA LEU A 119 -6.14 -15.32 5.25
C LEU A 119 -5.49 -14.15 4.49
N PRO A 120 -4.32 -13.61 4.90
CA PRO A 120 -3.60 -12.62 4.12
C PRO A 120 -3.30 -13.05 2.69
N ILE A 121 -2.75 -14.26 2.50
CA ILE A 121 -2.41 -14.80 1.18
C ILE A 121 -3.65 -14.88 0.29
N PHE A 122 -4.77 -15.37 0.83
CA PHE A 122 -6.04 -15.44 0.10
C PHE A 122 -6.55 -14.05 -0.30
N LEU A 123 -6.50 -13.09 0.62
CA LEU A 123 -6.93 -11.72 0.37
C LEU A 123 -6.00 -10.98 -0.60
N GLU A 124 -4.69 -11.26 -0.62
CA GLU A 124 -3.76 -10.64 -1.58
C GLU A 124 -4.05 -11.16 -2.99
N GLY A 125 -4.35 -12.46 -3.13
CA GLY A 125 -4.77 -13.03 -4.41
C GLY A 125 -6.13 -12.52 -4.91
N ALA A 126 -7.03 -12.10 -4.01
CA ALA A 126 -8.37 -11.64 -4.36
C ALA A 126 -8.51 -10.11 -4.50
N ALA A 127 -7.83 -9.35 -3.65
CA ALA A 127 -7.96 -7.89 -3.54
C ALA A 127 -6.65 -7.17 -3.88
N GLY A 128 -5.50 -7.71 -3.47
CA GLY A 128 -4.17 -7.12 -3.71
C GLY A 128 -3.89 -5.83 -2.91
N ALA A 129 -2.64 -5.35 -3.04
CA ALA A 129 -2.19 -4.02 -2.65
C ALA A 129 -2.21 -3.71 -1.13
N GLY A 130 -1.92 -4.69 -0.29
CA GLY A 130 -1.72 -4.47 1.16
C GLY A 130 -3.03 -4.29 1.96
N ALA A 131 -4.18 -4.43 1.31
CA ALA A 131 -5.46 -4.66 1.96
C ALA A 131 -5.47 -5.87 2.94
N PRO A 132 -4.72 -6.97 2.70
CA PRO A 132 -4.74 -8.14 3.57
C PRO A 132 -4.22 -7.87 4.97
N ALA A 133 -3.07 -7.19 5.07
CA ALA A 133 -2.47 -6.83 6.36
C ALA A 133 -3.40 -5.91 7.18
N ALA A 134 -4.12 -5.00 6.51
CA ALA A 134 -5.08 -4.10 7.15
C ALA A 134 -6.32 -4.82 7.71
N ILE A 135 -6.66 -6.00 7.18
CA ILE A 135 -7.82 -6.79 7.62
C ILE A 135 -7.40 -7.85 8.65
N ALA A 136 -6.34 -8.60 8.40
CA ALA A 136 -5.92 -9.73 9.23
C ALA A 136 -5.41 -9.31 10.62
N ALA A 137 -4.68 -8.20 10.73
CA ALA A 137 -4.18 -7.72 12.00
C ALA A 137 -5.29 -7.39 13.02
N PRO A 138 -6.35 -6.62 12.67
CA PRO A 138 -7.50 -6.42 13.55
C PRO A 138 -8.19 -7.71 14.01
N PHE A 139 -8.24 -8.76 13.19
CA PHE A 139 -8.82 -10.04 13.58
C PHE A 139 -8.00 -10.74 14.67
N LEU A 140 -6.67 -10.78 14.53
CA LEU A 140 -5.78 -11.33 15.56
C LEU A 140 -5.88 -10.53 16.87
N VAL A 141 -5.91 -9.20 16.80
CA VAL A 141 -6.10 -8.35 17.99
C VAL A 141 -7.43 -8.66 18.68
N ALA A 142 -8.50 -8.83 17.91
CA ALA A 142 -9.81 -9.15 18.46
C ALA A 142 -9.90 -10.53 19.13
N LEU A 143 -8.97 -11.46 18.82
CA LEU A 143 -8.82 -12.76 19.48
C LEU A 143 -7.89 -12.70 20.71
N GLY A 144 -7.45 -11.50 21.10
CA GLY A 144 -6.62 -11.26 22.28
C GLY A 144 -5.13 -11.49 22.06
N PHE A 145 -4.66 -11.46 20.81
CA PHE A 145 -3.23 -11.37 20.52
C PHE A 145 -2.74 -9.93 20.72
N ASP A 146 -1.45 -9.80 21.03
CA ASP A 146 -0.80 -8.50 21.15
C ASP A 146 -0.87 -7.71 19.82
N PRO A 147 -1.20 -6.41 19.82
CA PRO A 147 -1.33 -5.62 18.59
C PRO A 147 -0.07 -5.56 17.74
N VAL A 148 1.11 -5.47 18.36
CA VAL A 148 2.39 -5.40 17.64
C VAL A 148 2.67 -6.73 16.96
N THR A 149 2.48 -7.82 17.71
CA THR A 149 2.61 -9.18 17.20
C THR A 149 1.62 -9.46 16.07
N SER A 150 0.39 -8.98 16.19
CA SER A 150 -0.67 -9.16 15.20
C SER A 150 -0.35 -8.47 13.87
N ILE A 151 0.14 -7.22 13.93
CA ILE A 151 0.60 -6.49 12.74
C ILE A 151 1.83 -7.17 12.12
N ALA A 152 2.80 -7.57 12.94
CA ALA A 152 4.01 -8.24 12.43
C ALA A 152 3.66 -9.55 11.71
N ILE A 153 2.80 -10.38 12.30
CA ILE A 153 2.35 -11.64 11.69
C ILE A 153 1.55 -11.36 10.41
N ALA A 154 0.61 -10.43 10.42
CA ALA A 154 -0.19 -10.11 9.24
C ALA A 154 0.68 -9.60 8.08
N LEU A 155 1.68 -8.77 8.37
CA LEU A 155 2.66 -8.29 7.38
C LEU A 155 3.58 -9.42 6.89
N LEU A 156 3.99 -10.34 7.77
CA LEU A 156 4.76 -11.52 7.37
C LEU A 156 3.94 -12.41 6.44
N GLY A 157 2.66 -12.63 6.74
CA GLY A 157 1.73 -13.36 5.86
C GLY A 157 1.58 -12.70 4.51
N ASP A 158 1.40 -11.37 4.49
CA ASP A 158 1.31 -10.55 3.27
C ASP A 158 2.61 -10.56 2.44
N ALA A 159 3.76 -10.78 3.09
CA ALA A 159 5.06 -10.90 2.44
C ALA A 159 5.36 -12.31 1.90
N THR A 160 4.57 -13.32 2.25
CA THR A 160 4.75 -14.67 1.70
C THR A 160 4.21 -14.75 0.26
N PRO A 161 4.84 -15.55 -0.63
CA PRO A 161 4.47 -15.54 -2.04
C PRO A 161 3.04 -16.04 -2.23
N ALA A 162 2.16 -15.18 -2.75
CA ALA A 162 0.84 -15.54 -3.26
C ALA A 162 0.86 -15.69 -4.80
N SER A 163 2.01 -16.12 -5.36
CA SER A 163 2.24 -16.29 -6.80
C SER A 163 2.31 -17.76 -7.18
#